data_AF-A0A497LKG2-F1
#
_entry.id   AF-A0A497LKG2-F1
#
_cell.length_a   1.000
_cell.length_b   1.000
_cell.length_c   1.000
_cell.angle_alpha   90.00
_cell.angle_beta   90.00
_cell.angle_gamma   90.00
#
_symmetry.space_group_name_H-M   'P 1'
#
loop_
_entity.id
_entity.type
_entity.pdbx_description
1 polymer ?
#
loop_
_entity_poly.entity_id
_entity_poly.type
_entity_poly.pdbx_seq_one_letter_code
_entity_poly.pdbx_strand_id
1 'polypeptide(L)' 'MDMKNKLWMNGFLGFLGFLGFQAFSTHNAWRLFFFCFFAFFAYFRHFREELKYLGLLGVIGLIVAILGVIGVVEV' A
#
# COMPACT_ATOMS: atom_id res chain seq x y z
N MET A 1 -4.37 18.64 -17.35
CA MET A 1 -4.79 17.88 -16.15
C MET A 1 -4.13 18.55 -14.96
N ASP A 2 -4.94 19.14 -14.06
CA ASP A 2 -4.52 20.05 -13.00
C ASP A 2 -3.57 19.37 -11.98
N MET A 3 -2.47 20.05 -11.58
CA MET A 3 -1.48 19.53 -10.62
C MET A 3 -2.12 19.15 -9.27
N LYS A 4 -3.20 19.84 -8.88
CA LYS A 4 -3.94 19.58 -7.64
C LYS A 4 -4.59 18.20 -7.64
N ASN A 5 -5.08 17.72 -8.79
CA ASN A 5 -5.72 16.40 -8.92
C ASN A 5 -4.71 15.26 -8.77
N LYS A 6 -3.48 15.41 -9.30
CA LYS A 6 -2.40 14.44 -9.10
C LYS A 6 -2.02 14.32 -7.62
N LEU A 7 -1.93 15.45 -6.92
CA LEU A 7 -1.56 15.45 -5.50
C LEU A 7 -2.63 14.77 -4.62
N TRP A 8 -3.91 15.04 -4.91
CA TRP A 8 -5.03 14.44 -4.20
C TRP A 8 -5.13 12.93 -4.45
N MET A 9 -4.95 12.49 -5.70
CA MET A 9 -4.95 11.08 -6.06
C MET A 9 -3.79 10.32 -5.39
N ASN A 10 -2.62 10.94 -5.28
CA ASN A 10 -1.49 10.36 -4.54
C ASN A 10 -1.84 10.21 -3.05
N GLY A 11 -2.37 11.26 -2.40
CA GLY A 11 -2.82 11.15 -1.00
C GLY A 11 -3.85 10.04 -0.79
N PHE A 12 -4.81 9.89 -1.72
CA PHE A 12 -5.83 8.86 -1.67
C PHE A 12 -5.26 7.44 -1.80
N LEU A 13 -4.28 7.22 -2.68
CA LEU A 13 -3.58 5.92 -2.79
C LEU A 13 -2.87 5.55 -1.48
N GLY A 14 -2.31 6.54 -0.78
CA GLY A 14 -1.66 6.34 0.52
C GLY A 14 -2.66 5.97 1.61
N PHE A 15 -3.82 6.64 1.61
CA PHE A 15 -4.91 6.31 2.51
C PHE A 15 -5.45 4.89 2.28
N LEU A 16 -5.64 4.49 1.02
CA LEU A 16 -6.00 3.11 0.68
C LEU A 16 -4.96 2.10 1.17
N GLY A 17 -3.67 2.40 0.99
CA GLY A 17 -2.58 1.60 1.55
C GLY A 17 -2.68 1.45 3.07
N PHE A 18 -3.00 2.54 3.77
CA PHE A 18 -3.12 2.55 5.23
C PHE A 18 -4.29 1.71 5.75
N LEU A 19 -5.38 1.56 4.99
CA LEU A 19 -6.48 0.64 5.34
C LEU A 19 -6.01 -0.82 5.43
N GLY A 20 -4.88 -1.17 4.81
CA GLY A 20 -4.25 -2.48 4.94
C GLY A 20 -3.86 -2.82 6.38
N PHE A 21 -3.54 -1.83 7.23
CA PHE A 21 -3.26 -2.07 8.65
C PHE A 21 -4.48 -2.58 9.41
N GLN A 22 -5.70 -2.30 8.93
CA GLN A 22 -6.91 -2.83 9.55
C GLN A 22 -6.99 -4.36 9.42
N ALA A 23 -6.25 -4.98 8.49
CA ALA A 23 -6.15 -6.43 8.38
C ALA A 23 -5.75 -7.07 9.72
N PHE A 24 -4.80 -6.45 10.43
CA PHE A 24 -4.27 -6.94 11.71
C PHE A 24 -5.27 -6.86 12.87
N SER A 25 -6.25 -5.94 12.80
CA SER A 25 -7.30 -5.86 13.82
C SER A 25 -8.52 -6.72 13.48
N THR A 26 -8.71 -7.06 12.20
CA THR A 26 -9.89 -7.79 11.75
C THR A 26 -9.60 -9.26 11.46
N HIS A 27 -8.37 -9.73 11.72
CA HIS A 27 -7.86 -11.06 11.36
C HIS A 27 -8.16 -11.49 9.92
N ASN A 28 -8.21 -10.51 9.00
CA ASN A 28 -8.63 -10.72 7.61
C ASN A 28 -7.46 -10.49 6.68
N ALA A 29 -6.77 -11.58 6.31
CA ALA A 29 -5.62 -11.57 5.40
C ALA A 29 -5.91 -10.91 4.05
N TRP A 30 -7.13 -11.01 3.54
CA TRP A 30 -7.57 -10.35 2.30
C TRP A 30 -7.36 -8.83 2.33
N ARG A 31 -7.42 -8.23 3.52
CA ARG A 31 -7.27 -6.78 3.67
C ARG A 31 -5.81 -6.33 3.59
N LEU A 32 -4.84 -7.23 3.74
CA LEU A 32 -3.42 -6.92 3.52
C LEU A 32 -3.12 -6.54 2.07
N PHE A 33 -3.93 -6.98 1.10
CA PHE A 33 -3.79 -6.56 -0.29
C PHE A 33 -3.92 -5.06 -0.49
N PHE A 34 -4.56 -4.34 0.45
CA PHE A 34 -4.59 -2.88 0.40
C PHE A 34 -3.19 -2.28 0.47
N PHE A 35 -2.21 -2.92 1.11
CA PHE A 35 -0.83 -2.45 1.06
C PHE A 35 -0.25 -2.37 -0.36
N CYS A 36 -0.76 -3.14 -1.32
CA CYS A 36 -0.35 -3.04 -2.72
C CYS A 36 -0.60 -1.66 -3.32
N PHE A 37 -1.56 -0.88 -2.80
CA PHE A 37 -1.76 0.51 -3.23
C PHE A 37 -0.55 1.40 -2.92
N PHE A 38 0.26 1.06 -1.92
CA PHE A 38 1.52 1.76 -1.71
C PHE A 38 2.53 1.53 -2.84
N ALA A 39 2.49 0.39 -3.53
CA ALA A 39 3.39 0.09 -4.64
C ALA A 39 3.17 1.05 -5.82
N PHE A 40 1.96 1.59 -5.99
CA PHE A 40 1.67 2.62 -7.00
C PHE A 40 2.47 3.91 -6.78
N PHE A 41 2.92 4.21 -5.55
CA PHE A 41 3.81 5.35 -5.33
C PHE A 41 5.20 5.16 -5.92
N ALA A 42 5.64 3.92 -6.16
CA ALA A 42 6.87 3.65 -6.89
C ALA A 42 6.80 4.17 -8.34
N TYR A 43 5.61 4.18 -8.96
CA TYR A 43 5.40 4.76 -10.28
C TYR A 43 5.59 6.28 -10.28
N PHE A 44 5.25 6.94 -9.17
CA PHE A 44 5.46 8.37 -8.97
C PHE A 44 6.87 8.73 -8.46
N ARG A 45 7.80 7.77 -8.42
CA ARG A 45 9.21 7.97 -8.02
C ARG A 45 9.88 9.14 -8.74
N HIS A 46 9.45 9.46 -9.96
CA HIS A 46 9.98 10.58 -10.73
C HIS A 46 9.70 11.96 -10.10
N PHE A 47 8.66 12.08 -9.27
CA PHE A 47 8.26 13.36 -8.67
C PHE A 47 8.87 13.64 -7.30
N ARG A 48 9.10 12.61 -6.47
CA ARG A 48 9.79 12.73 -5.18
C ARG A 48 10.49 11.42 -4.83
N GLU A 49 11.76 11.50 -4.46
CA GLU A 49 12.54 10.32 -4.04
C GLU A 49 11.96 9.64 -2.80
N GLU A 50 11.31 10.39 -1.92
CA GLU A 50 10.67 9.87 -0.70
C GLU A 50 9.58 8.82 -1.00
N LEU A 51 8.90 8.95 -2.15
CA LEU A 51 7.85 8.01 -2.58
C LEU A 51 8.41 6.63 -2.92
N LYS A 52 9.73 6.52 -3.14
CA LYS A 52 10.41 5.24 -3.33
C LYS A 52 10.25 4.33 -2.12
N TYR A 53 10.30 4.87 -0.91
CA TYR A 53 10.15 4.10 0.32
C TYR A 53 8.73 3.61 0.53
N LEU A 54 7.73 4.43 0.18
CA LEU A 54 6.32 4.01 0.17
C LEU A 54 6.11 2.90 -0.87
N GLY A 55 6.67 3.04 -2.07
CA GLY A 55 6.63 2.01 -3.09
C GLY A 55 7.16 0.66 -2.60
N LEU A 56 8.29 0.68 -1.90
CA LEU A 56 8.93 -0.49 -1.31
C LEU A 56 8.07 -1.10 -0.18
N LEU A 57 7.42 -0.25 0.61
CA LEU A 57 6.44 -0.66 1.62
C LEU A 57 5.29 -1.46 1.00
N GLY A 58 4.81 -1.07 -0.19
CA GLY A 58 3.76 -1.79 -0.89
C GLY A 58 4.18 -3.17 -1.38
N VAL A 59 5.44 -3.33 -1.80
CA VAL A 59 6.00 -4.64 -2.18
C VAL A 59 6.13 -5.55 -0.95
N ILE A 60 6.62 -5.01 0.17
CA ILE A 60 6.68 -5.76 1.44
C ILE A 60 5.26 -6.16 1.86
N GLY A 61 4.30 -5.25 1.75
CA GLY A 61 2.90 -5.53 2.07
C GLY A 61 2.27 -6.61 1.19
N LEU A 62 2.63 -6.71 -0.10
CA LEU A 62 2.21 -7.83 -0.96
C LEU A 62 2.77 -9.17 -0.46
N ILE A 63 4.05 -9.21 -0.06
CA ILE A 63 4.67 -10.42 0.49
C ILE A 63 3.94 -10.85 1.77
N VAL A 64 3.67 -9.89 2.67
CA VAL A 64 2.91 -10.14 3.90
C VAL A 64 1.47 -10.57 3.59
N ALA A 65 0.82 -10.00 2.58
CA ALA A 65 -0.51 -10.40 2.15
C ALA A 65 -0.56 -11.85 1.67
N ILE A 66 0.41 -12.25 0.84
CA ILE A 66 0.53 -13.63 0.35
C ILE A 66 0.75 -14.59 1.53
N LEU A 67 1.66 -14.25 2.46
CA LEU A 67 1.90 -15.06 3.66
C LEU A 67 0.67 -15.17 4.57
N GLY A 68 -0.09 -14.09 4.73
CA GLY A 68 -1.34 -14.08 5.49
C GLY A 68 -2.42 -14.95 4.84
N VAL A 69 -2.54 -14.94 3.51
CA VAL A 69 -3.51 -15.79 2.79
C VAL A 69 -3.15 -17.27 2.84
N ILE A 70 -1.84 -17.59 2.82
CA ILE A 70 -1.36 -18.98 2.98
C ILE A 70 -1.55 -19.48 4.43
N GLY A 71 -1.82 -18.57 5.38
CA GLY A 71 -1.97 -18.90 6.80
C GLY A 71 -0.64 -19.11 7.53
N VAL A 72 0.48 -18.63 6.96
CA VAL A 72 1.80 -18.66 7.60
C VAL A 72 1.91 -17.60 8.69
N VAL A 73 1.22 -16.47 8.50
CA VAL A 73 1.17 -15.37 9.45
C VAL A 73 -0.28 -15.17 9.87
N GLU A 74 -0.56 -15.33 11.16
CA GLU A 74 -1.80 -14.86 11.77
C GLU A 74 -1.73 -13.33 11.82
N VAL A 75 -2.39 -12.70 10.86
CA VAL A 75 -2.72 -11.28 10.94
C VAL A 75 -4.02 -11.11 11.68
#